data_AF-A0A395SNC2-F1
#
_entry.id   AF-A0A395SNC2-F1
#
_cell.length_a   1.000
_cell.length_b   1.000
_cell.length_c   1.000
_cell.angle_alpha   90.00
_cell.angle_beta   90.00
_cell.angle_gamma   90.00
#
_symmetry.space_group_name_H-M   'P 1'
#
loop_
_entity.id
_entity.type
_entity.pdbx_description
1 polymer ?
#
loop_
_entity_poly.entity_id
_entity_poly.type
_entity_poly.pdbx_seq_one_letter_code
_entity_poly.pdbx_strand_id
1 'polypeptide(L)'
;MSSSSDYSDAVKAQLRAKLDNEVAVFLQRLQSVGVDDEVDDFEIEDIGDEARRLHGLTGSGSSSSSKESGASKDKIPYQVYYTDDVSDQIQTHLEKKKLAKKKRDKKAQIDRLEETMAELNVQRRSLLNDAEIKRLSHNAGDISTDIEMTKILEQYRVNGMKRCRLDAERQSLEYEIWELGKEKR
;
A
#
# COMPACT_ATOMS: atom_id res chain seq x y z
N MET A 1 -29.90 24.74 43.79
CA MET A 1 -28.84 24.76 42.76
C MET A 1 -29.00 23.49 41.94
N SER A 2 -29.62 23.59 40.76
CA SER A 2 -29.89 22.44 39.89
C SER A 2 -29.08 22.62 38.61
N SER A 3 -27.98 21.89 38.50
CA SER A 3 -27.23 21.76 37.25
C SER A 3 -27.80 20.53 36.53
N SER A 4 -28.91 20.72 35.82
CA SER A 4 -29.56 19.66 35.04
C SER A 4 -29.00 19.68 33.62
N SER A 5 -28.02 18.81 33.36
CA SER A 5 -27.58 18.50 32.01
C SER A 5 -28.52 17.44 31.43
N ASP A 6 -29.74 17.84 31.02
CA ASP A 6 -30.77 16.96 30.43
C ASP A 6 -30.48 16.62 28.96
N TYR A 7 -29.34 15.97 28.70
CA TYR A 7 -29.16 15.24 27.44
C TYR A 7 -29.22 13.75 27.74
N SER A 8 -30.33 13.14 27.32
CA SER A 8 -30.52 11.69 27.34
C SER A 8 -29.35 10.99 26.65
N ASP A 9 -28.81 9.94 27.30
CA ASP A 9 -27.71 9.15 26.75
C ASP A 9 -28.04 8.52 25.39
N ALA A 10 -29.32 8.33 25.08
CA ALA A 10 -29.78 7.88 23.76
C ALA A 10 -29.47 8.91 22.65
N VAL A 11 -29.60 10.21 22.92
CA VAL A 11 -29.31 11.28 21.95
C VAL A 11 -27.80 11.39 21.72
N LYS A 12 -26.99 11.20 22.77
CA LYS A 12 -25.52 11.16 22.67
C LYS A 12 -25.04 9.94 21.87
N ALA A 13 -25.65 8.77 22.09
CA ALA A 13 -25.33 7.55 21.34
C ALA A 13 -25.69 7.69 19.84
N GLN A 14 -26.84 8.29 19.54
CA GLN A 14 -27.25 8.53 18.16
C GLN A 14 -26.33 9.53 17.43
N LEU A 15 -25.80 10.53 18.14
CA LEU A 15 -24.85 11.47 17.56
C LEU A 15 -23.50 10.80 17.25
N ARG A 16 -22.98 9.97 18.17
CA ARG A 16 -21.75 9.17 17.94
C ARG A 16 -21.90 8.26 16.73
N ALA A 17 -22.99 7.49 16.64
CA ALA A 17 -23.23 6.59 15.52
C ALA A 17 -23.30 7.33 14.16
N LYS A 18 -23.82 8.55 14.12
CA LYS A 18 -23.80 9.38 12.90
C LYS A 18 -22.39 9.84 12.54
N LEU A 19 -21.61 10.25 13.54
CA LEU A 19 -20.24 10.72 13.36
C LEU A 19 -19.32 9.58 12.88
N ASP A 20 -19.43 8.40 13.49
CA ASP A 20 -18.70 7.19 13.07
C ASP A 20 -19.03 6.81 11.62
N ASN A 21 -20.30 6.94 11.21
CA ASN A 21 -20.72 6.71 9.84
C ASN A 21 -20.13 7.73 8.86
N GLU A 22 -20.13 9.02 9.22
CA GLU A 22 -19.49 10.06 8.39
C GLU A 22 -17.98 9.82 8.24
N VAL A 23 -17.31 9.37 9.30
CA VAL A 23 -15.89 9.01 9.28
C VAL A 23 -15.64 7.79 8.40
N ALA A 24 -16.46 6.74 8.52
CA ALA A 24 -16.37 5.57 7.65
C ALA A 24 -16.53 5.94 6.16
N VAL A 25 -17.52 6.77 5.83
CA VAL A 25 -17.73 7.28 4.47
C VAL A 25 -16.54 8.13 4.00
N PHE A 26 -15.96 8.94 4.87
CA PHE A 26 -14.77 9.73 4.56
C PHE A 26 -13.54 8.86 4.29
N LEU A 27 -13.29 7.84 5.11
CA LEU A 27 -12.21 6.87 4.92
C LEU A 27 -12.40 6.06 3.62
N GLN A 28 -13.63 5.65 3.32
CA GLN A 28 -13.96 4.99 2.05
C GLN A 28 -13.69 5.90 0.85
N ARG A 29 -14.03 7.19 0.94
CA ARG A 29 -13.69 8.17 -0.11
C ARG A 29 -12.18 8.37 -0.24
N LEU A 30 -11.43 8.39 0.85
CA LEU A 30 -9.95 8.48 0.81
C LEU A 30 -9.30 7.27 0.13
N GLN A 31 -9.91 6.09 0.22
CA GLN A 31 -9.52 4.92 -0.57
C GLN A 31 -9.87 5.14 -2.05
N SER A 32 -11.10 5.56 -2.35
CA SER A 32 -11.60 5.74 -3.72
C SER A 32 -10.95 6.89 -4.52
N VAL A 33 -10.43 7.94 -3.87
CA VAL A 33 -9.77 9.07 -4.56
C VAL A 33 -8.31 8.72 -4.94
N GLY A 34 -7.77 7.59 -4.48
CA GLY A 34 -6.50 7.03 -4.92
C GLY A 34 -6.61 6.17 -6.17
N VAL A 35 -7.31 6.63 -7.21
CA VAL A 35 -7.72 5.87 -8.43
C VAL A 35 -6.57 5.21 -9.23
N ASP A 36 -5.30 5.44 -8.87
CA ASP A 36 -4.14 4.75 -9.47
C ASP A 36 -3.55 3.62 -8.61
N ASP A 37 -4.08 3.40 -7.40
CA ASP A 37 -3.72 2.28 -6.54
C ASP A 37 -4.72 1.15 -6.78
N GLU A 38 -4.46 0.30 -7.78
CA GLU A 38 -4.92 -1.10 -7.75
C GLU A 38 -4.30 -1.75 -6.50
N VAL A 39 -5.02 -1.63 -5.38
CA VAL A 39 -4.70 -2.30 -4.12
C VAL A 39 -5.37 -3.67 -4.15
N ASP A 40 -4.84 -4.58 -4.96
CA ASP A 40 -5.03 -6.00 -4.70
C ASP A 40 -4.38 -6.31 -3.33
N ASP A 41 -5.09 -7.08 -2.50
CA ASP A 41 -4.62 -7.71 -1.25
C ASP A 41 -4.85 -6.98 0.09
N PHE A 42 -5.89 -6.15 0.23
CA PHE A 42 -6.49 -6.03 1.57
C PHE A 42 -7.63 -7.02 1.68
N GLU A 43 -7.41 -8.10 2.43
CA GLU A 43 -8.49 -8.84 3.08
C GLU A 43 -9.31 -7.82 3.88
N ILE A 44 -10.46 -7.48 3.33
CA ILE A 44 -11.47 -6.65 3.94
C ILE A 44 -12.08 -7.52 5.04
N GLU A 45 -11.52 -7.47 6.25
CA GLU A 45 -12.34 -7.79 7.41
C GLU A 45 -13.46 -6.75 7.45
N ASP A 46 -14.66 -7.28 7.32
CA ASP A 46 -15.86 -6.64 6.85
C ASP A 46 -16.37 -5.56 7.82
N ILE A 47 -15.81 -4.34 7.72
CA ILE A 47 -16.32 -3.15 8.44
C ILE A 47 -17.78 -2.86 8.00
N GLY A 48 -18.21 -3.37 6.84
CA GLY A 48 -19.59 -3.25 6.34
C GLY A 48 -20.59 -4.14 7.08
N ASP A 49 -20.19 -5.29 7.59
CA ASP A 49 -21.09 -6.25 8.23
C ASP A 49 -21.52 -5.83 9.64
N GLU A 50 -20.67 -5.10 10.38
CA GLU A 50 -21.03 -4.54 11.70
C GLU A 50 -22.12 -3.46 11.56
N ALA A 51 -22.03 -2.62 10.51
CA ALA A 51 -23.03 -1.60 10.20
C ALA A 51 -24.35 -2.19 9.68
N ARG A 52 -24.29 -3.33 8.97
CA ARG A 52 -25.48 -4.00 8.43
C ARG A 52 -26.20 -4.85 9.49
N ARG A 53 -25.48 -5.40 10.48
CA ARG A 53 -26.08 -6.11 11.63
C ARG A 53 -26.97 -5.23 12.50
N LEU A 54 -26.62 -3.94 12.65
CA LEU A 54 -27.43 -2.97 13.41
C LEU A 54 -28.78 -2.63 12.75
N HIS A 55 -28.93 -2.89 11.44
CA HIS A 55 -30.18 -2.63 10.70
C HIS A 55 -31.13 -3.83 10.58
N GLY A 56 -30.74 -5.02 11.07
CA GLY A 56 -31.57 -6.24 10.98
C GLY A 56 -32.66 -6.40 12.04
N LEU A 57 -32.70 -5.53 13.07
CA LEU A 57 -33.62 -5.64 14.20
C LEU A 57 -34.44 -4.36 14.40
N THR A 58 -35.30 -4.01 13.45
CA THR A 58 -36.53 -3.27 13.76
C THR A 58 -37.60 -3.66 12.73
N GLY A 59 -38.49 -4.53 13.17
CA GLY A 59 -39.55 -5.13 12.38
C GLY A 59 -40.55 -4.11 11.85
N SER A 60 -41.09 -4.47 10.69
CA SER A 60 -42.30 -3.99 10.02
C SER A 60 -43.46 -3.64 10.98
N GLY A 61 -44.08 -2.47 10.79
CA GLY A 61 -45.31 -2.08 11.49
C GLY A 61 -45.81 -0.65 11.22
N SER A 62 -46.58 -0.49 10.13
CA SER A 62 -47.75 0.39 9.93
C SER A 62 -47.80 1.87 10.37
N SER A 63 -47.95 2.72 9.33
CA SER A 63 -48.99 3.76 9.10
C SER A 63 -49.05 5.11 9.87
N SER A 64 -49.28 6.14 9.04
CA SER A 64 -50.12 7.34 9.22
C SER A 64 -49.50 8.68 9.64
N SER A 65 -49.52 9.60 8.66
CA SER A 65 -49.99 10.99 8.67
C SER A 65 -49.50 12.02 9.71
N SER A 66 -49.05 13.16 9.13
CA SER A 66 -49.44 14.55 9.45
C SER A 66 -48.48 15.47 10.24
N LYS A 67 -48.26 16.61 9.57
CA LYS A 67 -48.15 18.01 10.03
C LYS A 67 -46.82 18.51 10.59
N GLU A 68 -46.20 19.33 9.74
CA GLU A 68 -45.48 20.58 10.03
C GLU A 68 -45.93 21.28 11.32
N SER A 69 -44.97 21.57 12.19
CA SER A 69 -44.99 22.68 13.15
C SER A 69 -43.54 23.03 13.48
N GLY A 70 -43.22 24.33 13.38
CA GLY A 70 -41.87 24.86 13.49
C GLY A 70 -41.25 24.68 14.88
N ALA A 71 -39.93 24.60 14.90
CA ALA A 71 -39.14 24.74 16.11
C ALA A 71 -37.95 25.68 15.86
N SER A 72 -37.89 26.64 16.77
CA SER A 72 -36.85 27.60 17.12
C SER A 72 -35.41 27.25 16.72
N LYS A 73 -34.70 28.30 16.31
CA LYS A 73 -33.24 28.38 16.23
C LYS A 73 -32.62 28.15 17.61
N ASP A 74 -32.52 26.92 18.05
CA ASP A 74 -31.59 26.56 19.11
C ASP A 74 -30.26 26.20 18.44
N LYS A 75 -29.32 27.13 18.55
CA LYS A 75 -27.91 26.89 18.25
C LYS A 75 -27.46 25.74 19.14
N ILE A 76 -27.40 24.54 18.56
CA ILE A 76 -26.81 23.35 19.17
C ILE A 76 -25.40 23.77 19.62
N PRO A 77 -25.08 23.73 20.92
CA PRO A 77 -23.72 23.92 21.36
C PRO A 77 -22.92 22.77 20.75
N TYR A 78 -21.92 23.07 19.92
CA TYR A 78 -20.90 22.11 19.50
C TYR A 78 -20.14 21.68 20.75
N GLN A 79 -20.70 20.72 21.47
CA GLN A 79 -20.01 20.06 22.57
C GLN A 79 -19.00 19.14 21.90
N VAL A 80 -17.72 19.52 22.00
CA VAL A 80 -16.55 18.76 21.57
C VAL A 80 -16.55 17.42 22.33
N TYR A 81 -17.34 16.45 21.85
CA TYR A 81 -17.43 15.10 22.37
C TYR A 81 -16.57 14.22 21.46
N TYR A 82 -15.38 13.85 21.94
CA TYR A 82 -14.48 12.83 21.39
C TYR A 82 -14.14 12.96 19.89
N THR A 83 -13.58 14.10 19.50
CA THR A 83 -12.89 14.25 18.19
C THR A 83 -11.56 13.51 18.13
N ASP A 84 -10.97 13.20 19.28
CA ASP A 84 -9.64 12.59 19.36
C ASP A 84 -9.63 11.19 18.74
N ASP A 85 -10.63 10.34 19.04
CA ASP A 85 -10.75 8.98 18.48
C ASP A 85 -10.93 8.98 16.95
N VAL A 86 -11.77 9.89 16.44
CA VAL A 86 -11.95 10.07 14.99
C VAL A 86 -10.66 10.58 14.33
N SER A 87 -9.97 11.53 14.97
CA SER A 87 -8.71 12.04 14.45
C SER A 87 -7.63 10.95 14.45
N ASP A 88 -7.59 10.11 15.48
CA ASP A 88 -6.67 8.98 15.60
C ASP A 88 -6.95 7.92 14.53
N GLN A 89 -8.22 7.66 14.22
CA GLN A 89 -8.64 6.75 13.15
C GLN A 89 -8.21 7.26 11.76
N ILE A 90 -8.44 8.55 11.48
CA ILE A 90 -8.01 9.17 10.23
C ILE A 90 -6.48 9.16 10.12
N GLN A 91 -5.77 9.53 11.19
CA GLN A 91 -4.31 9.53 11.23
C GLN A 91 -3.75 8.12 10.99
N THR A 92 -4.30 7.12 11.68
CA THR A 92 -3.93 5.70 11.51
C THR A 92 -4.13 5.25 10.07
N HIS A 93 -5.25 5.64 9.43
CA HIS A 93 -5.51 5.30 8.04
C HIS A 93 -4.49 5.93 7.08
N LEU A 94 -4.16 7.21 7.29
CA LEU A 94 -3.16 7.91 6.48
C LEU A 94 -1.76 7.28 6.62
N GLU A 95 -1.38 6.88 7.83
CA GLU A 95 -0.13 6.17 8.10
C GLU A 95 -0.08 4.81 7.39
N LYS A 96 -1.16 4.03 7.47
CA LYS A 96 -1.30 2.75 6.75
C LYS A 96 -1.17 2.95 5.24
N LYS A 97 -1.81 3.97 4.66
CA LYS A 97 -1.73 4.28 3.23
C LYS A 97 -0.31 4.67 2.81
N LYS A 98 0.37 5.51 3.61
CA LYS A 98 1.77 5.91 3.39
C LYS A 98 2.72 4.71 3.42
N LEU A 99 2.52 3.79 4.35
CA LEU A 99 3.30 2.56 4.46
C LEU A 99 3.07 1.63 3.27
N ALA A 100 1.81 1.46 2.85
CA ALA A 100 1.46 0.65 1.68
C ALA A 100 2.14 1.18 0.41
N LYS A 101 2.08 2.49 0.18
CA LYS A 101 2.79 3.15 -0.93
C LYS A 101 4.30 2.88 -0.88
N LYS A 102 4.93 3.04 0.29
CA LYS A 102 6.37 2.77 0.47
C LYS A 102 6.73 1.32 0.11
N LYS A 103 5.89 0.33 0.46
CA LYS A 103 6.11 -1.08 0.07
C LYS A 103 5.98 -1.29 -1.43
N ARG A 104 4.94 -0.71 -2.06
CA ARG A 104 4.74 -0.77 -3.50
C ARG A 104 5.92 -0.17 -4.27
N ASP A 105 6.39 1.00 -3.85
CA ASP A 105 7.55 1.67 -4.46
C ASP A 105 8.83 0.83 -4.38
N LYS A 106 9.05 0.13 -3.24
CA LYS A 106 10.19 -0.78 -3.08
C LYS A 106 10.06 -2.03 -3.94
N LYS A 107 8.85 -2.60 -4.04
CA LYS A 107 8.58 -3.74 -4.92
C LYS A 107 8.87 -3.37 -6.38
N ALA A 108 8.42 -2.21 -6.83
CA ALA A 108 8.72 -1.71 -8.17
C ALA A 108 10.22 -1.46 -8.41
N GLN A 109 11.02 -1.20 -7.36
CA GLN A 109 12.49 -1.14 -7.48
C GLN A 109 13.10 -2.54 -7.64
N ILE A 110 12.61 -3.53 -6.87
CA ILE A 110 13.03 -4.93 -7.01
C ILE A 110 12.78 -5.41 -8.45
N ASP A 111 11.58 -5.16 -9.00
CA ASP A 111 11.24 -5.60 -10.36
C ASP A 111 12.23 -5.05 -11.41
N ARG A 112 12.61 -3.76 -11.30
CA ARG A 112 13.62 -3.14 -12.19
C ARG A 112 15.02 -3.74 -12.02
N LEU A 113 15.40 -4.08 -10.79
CA LEU A 113 16.68 -4.76 -10.53
C LEU A 113 16.68 -6.15 -11.16
N GLU A 114 15.58 -6.88 -11.08
CA GLU A 114 15.41 -8.20 -11.68
C GLU A 114 15.51 -8.14 -13.21
N GLU A 115 14.87 -7.16 -13.85
CA GLU A 115 15.02 -6.91 -15.29
C GLU A 115 16.49 -6.64 -15.68
N THR A 116 17.17 -5.77 -14.92
CA THR A 116 18.58 -5.45 -15.16
C THR A 116 19.49 -6.67 -14.99
N MET A 117 19.22 -7.51 -14.00
CA MET A 117 19.96 -8.76 -13.79
C MET A 117 19.69 -9.76 -14.92
N ALA A 118 18.46 -9.86 -15.41
CA ALA A 118 18.11 -10.70 -16.55
C ALA A 118 18.85 -10.25 -17.81
N GLU A 119 18.92 -8.94 -18.07
CA GLU A 119 19.70 -8.39 -19.18
C GLU A 119 21.19 -8.73 -19.06
N LEU A 120 21.79 -8.55 -17.88
CA LEU A 120 23.18 -8.95 -17.64
C LEU A 120 23.42 -10.43 -17.88
N ASN A 121 22.46 -11.30 -17.54
CA ASN A 121 22.56 -12.73 -17.80
C ASN A 121 22.53 -13.04 -19.30
N VAL A 122 21.69 -12.34 -20.08
CA VAL A 122 21.67 -12.46 -21.55
C VAL A 122 22.99 -11.99 -22.14
N GLN A 123 23.49 -10.81 -21.73
CA GLN A 123 24.77 -10.28 -22.20
C GLN A 123 25.92 -11.24 -21.87
N ARG A 124 25.95 -11.83 -20.67
CA ARG A 124 26.95 -12.83 -20.29
C ARG A 124 26.92 -14.07 -21.17
N ARG A 125 25.74 -14.57 -21.52
CA ARG A 125 25.60 -15.71 -22.45
C ARG A 125 26.11 -15.34 -23.84
N SER A 126 25.80 -14.14 -24.33
CA SER A 126 26.31 -13.63 -25.60
C SER A 126 27.84 -13.58 -25.61
N LEU A 127 28.45 -13.01 -24.55
CA LEU A 127 29.92 -12.94 -24.44
C LEU A 127 30.58 -14.33 -24.46
N LEU A 128 29.96 -15.35 -23.84
CA LEU A 128 30.48 -16.71 -23.92
C LEU A 128 30.39 -17.29 -25.34
N ASN A 129 29.31 -17.00 -26.06
CA ASN A 129 29.18 -17.39 -27.46
C ASN A 129 30.23 -16.68 -28.33
N ASP A 130 30.46 -15.39 -28.11
CA ASP A 130 31.47 -14.61 -28.83
C ASP A 130 32.87 -15.16 -28.58
N ALA A 131 33.18 -15.52 -27.32
CA ALA A 131 34.43 -16.18 -26.95
C ALA A 131 34.60 -17.52 -27.70
N GLU A 132 33.53 -18.32 -27.80
CA GLU A 132 33.56 -19.59 -28.50
C GLU A 132 33.76 -19.42 -30.01
N ILE A 133 33.08 -18.46 -30.64
CA ILE A 133 33.29 -18.12 -32.06
C ILE A 133 34.75 -17.73 -32.29
N LYS A 134 35.31 -16.88 -31.42
CA LYS A 134 36.72 -16.47 -31.50
C LYS A 134 37.67 -17.65 -31.37
N ARG A 135 37.42 -18.54 -30.40
CA ARG A 135 38.19 -19.77 -30.19
C ARG A 135 38.17 -20.68 -31.42
N LEU A 136 37.02 -20.83 -32.09
CA LEU A 136 36.89 -21.63 -33.31
C LEU A 136 37.59 -21.00 -34.51
N SER A 137 37.63 -19.67 -34.58
CA SER A 137 38.33 -18.93 -35.64
C SER A 137 39.83 -18.72 -35.41
N HIS A 138 40.36 -19.21 -34.28
CA HIS A 138 41.74 -18.95 -33.87
C HIS A 138 42.75 -19.62 -34.79
N ASN A 139 43.68 -18.83 -35.32
CA ASN A 139 44.84 -19.32 -36.08
C ASN A 139 46.07 -19.35 -35.17
N ALA A 140 46.79 -20.48 -35.15
CA ALA A 140 47.99 -20.61 -34.35
C ALA A 140 49.04 -19.54 -34.72
N GLY A 141 49.44 -18.73 -33.73
CA GLY A 141 50.39 -17.63 -33.89
C GLY A 141 49.78 -16.23 -33.97
N ASP A 142 48.44 -16.11 -33.97
CA ASP A 142 47.75 -14.83 -33.94
C ASP A 142 47.45 -14.35 -32.51
N ILE A 143 48.29 -13.44 -32.01
CA ILE A 143 48.14 -12.80 -30.69
C ILE A 143 46.88 -11.90 -30.62
N SER A 144 46.35 -11.44 -31.76
CA SER A 144 45.16 -10.58 -31.78
C SER A 144 43.94 -11.29 -31.21
N THR A 145 43.78 -12.57 -31.54
CA THR A 145 42.67 -13.38 -31.04
C THR A 145 42.73 -13.57 -29.52
N ASP A 146 43.92 -13.74 -28.94
CA ASP A 146 44.12 -13.87 -27.49
C ASP A 146 43.78 -12.57 -26.74
N ILE A 147 44.15 -11.41 -27.31
CA ILE A 147 43.81 -10.09 -26.76
C ILE A 147 42.29 -9.89 -26.75
N GLU A 148 41.61 -10.24 -27.85
CA GLU A 148 40.15 -10.14 -27.94
C GLU A 148 39.44 -11.09 -26.98
N MET A 149 39.90 -12.34 -26.89
CA MET A 149 39.35 -13.32 -25.95
C MET A 149 39.49 -12.85 -24.50
N THR A 150 40.64 -12.26 -24.16
CA THR A 150 40.87 -11.67 -22.83
C THR A 150 39.87 -10.56 -22.52
N LYS A 151 39.60 -9.66 -23.48
CA LYS A 151 38.62 -8.59 -23.32
C LYS A 151 37.20 -9.14 -23.09
N ILE A 152 36.80 -10.15 -23.86
CA ILE A 152 35.47 -10.79 -23.73
C ILE A 152 35.30 -11.42 -22.34
N LEU A 153 36.31 -12.18 -21.89
CA LEU A 153 36.28 -12.82 -20.58
C LEU A 153 36.28 -11.81 -19.43
N GLU A 154 36.98 -10.68 -19.59
CA GLU A 154 36.97 -9.61 -18.59
C GLU A 154 35.57 -8.97 -18.47
N GLN A 155 34.94 -8.63 -19.60
CA GLN A 155 33.57 -8.11 -19.60
C GLN A 155 32.59 -9.11 -18.98
N TYR A 156 32.76 -10.41 -19.26
CA TYR A 156 31.94 -11.46 -18.65
C TYR A 156 32.05 -11.47 -17.12
N ARG A 157 33.26 -11.32 -16.58
CA ARG A 157 33.49 -11.24 -15.12
C ARG A 157 32.88 -9.98 -14.52
N VAL A 158 33.08 -8.82 -15.16
CA VAL A 158 32.50 -7.54 -14.73
C VAL A 158 30.98 -7.63 -14.66
N ASN A 159 30.33 -8.19 -15.69
CA ASN A 159 28.89 -8.39 -15.70
C ASN A 159 28.45 -9.34 -14.58
N GLY A 160 29.25 -10.37 -14.28
CA GLY A 160 29.02 -11.27 -13.15
C GLY A 160 29.05 -10.54 -11.80
N MET A 161 30.08 -9.74 -11.54
CA MET A 161 30.18 -8.95 -10.31
C MET A 161 29.05 -7.93 -10.19
N LYS A 162 28.69 -7.26 -11.28
CA LYS A 162 27.57 -6.31 -11.31
C LYS A 162 26.25 -7.00 -10.95
N ARG A 163 25.99 -8.19 -11.51
CA ARG A 163 24.80 -8.99 -11.16
C ARG A 163 24.78 -9.39 -9.69
N CYS A 164 25.91 -9.81 -9.11
CA CYS A 164 25.98 -10.12 -7.68
C CYS A 164 25.68 -8.89 -6.80
N ARG A 165 26.16 -7.71 -7.19
CA ARG A 165 25.86 -6.46 -6.47
C ARG A 165 24.38 -6.10 -6.52
N LEU A 166 23.75 -6.23 -7.70
CA LEU A 166 22.32 -5.96 -7.84
C LEU A 166 21.47 -6.96 -7.05
N ASP A 167 21.89 -8.23 -6.98
CA ASP A 167 21.18 -9.25 -6.17
C ASP A 167 21.28 -8.94 -4.67
N ALA A 168 22.43 -8.46 -4.20
CA ALA A 168 22.57 -8.00 -2.81
C ALA A 168 21.66 -6.80 -2.50
N GLU A 169 21.53 -5.86 -3.44
CA GLU A 169 20.62 -4.72 -3.31
C GLU A 169 19.15 -5.16 -3.29
N ARG A 170 18.78 -6.09 -4.17
CA ARG A 170 17.45 -6.72 -4.17
C ARG A 170 17.13 -7.38 -2.82
N GLN A 171 18.05 -8.18 -2.28
CA GLN A 171 17.88 -8.82 -0.97
C GLN A 171 17.74 -7.79 0.17
N SER A 172 18.47 -6.67 0.10
CA SER A 172 18.31 -5.57 1.06
C SER A 172 16.91 -4.95 0.99
N LEU A 173 16.39 -4.72 -0.22
CA LEU A 173 15.03 -4.19 -0.40
C LEU A 173 13.95 -5.18 0.07
N GLU A 174 14.13 -6.48 -0.18
CA GLU A 174 13.25 -7.53 0.34
C GLU A 174 13.21 -7.52 1.87
N TYR A 175 14.38 -7.39 2.52
CA TYR A 175 14.48 -7.26 3.97
C TYR A 175 13.80 -6.00 4.49
N GLU A 176 13.98 -4.86 3.83
CA GLU A 176 13.28 -3.62 4.19
C GLU A 176 11.76 -3.74 4.07
N ILE A 177 11.25 -4.40 3.02
CA ILE A 177 9.80 -4.68 2.88
C ILE A 177 9.30 -5.55 4.04
N TRP A 178 10.08 -6.55 4.43
CA TRP A 178 9.76 -7.43 5.56
C TRP A 178 9.74 -6.68 6.90
N GLU A 179 10.71 -5.80 7.17
CA GLU A 179 10.73 -4.96 8.37
C GLU A 179 9.53 -4.00 8.41
N LEU A 180 9.19 -3.36 7.28
CA LEU A 180 7.94 -2.59 7.15
C LEU A 180 6.68 -3.45 7.33
N GLY A 181 6.80 -4.78 7.23
CA GLY A 181 5.77 -5.77 7.56
C GLY A 181 5.58 -6.00 9.05
N LYS A 182 6.67 -5.97 9.82
CA LYS A 182 6.65 -6.20 11.27
C LYS A 182 6.14 -5.03 12.09
N GLU A 183 6.37 -3.80 11.63
CA GLU A 183 5.91 -2.57 12.29
C GLU A 183 4.36 -2.49 12.39
N LYS A 184 3.64 -3.47 11.81
CA LYS A 184 2.18 -3.68 11.93
C LYS A 184 1.75 -4.55 13.12
N ARG A 185 2.65 -5.21 13.87
CA ARG A 185 2.31 -6.04 15.04
C ARG A 185 2.69 -5.35 16.34
#